data_AF-A0A952CAA2-F1
#
_entry.id   AF-A0A952CAA2-F1
#
_cell.length_a   1.000
_cell.length_b   1.000
_cell.length_c   1.000
_cell.angle_alpha   90.00
_cell.angle_beta   90.00
_cell.angle_gamma   90.00
#
_symmetry.space_group_name_H-M   'P 1'
#
loop_
_entity.id
_entity.type
_entity.pdbx_description
1 polymer ?
#
loop_
_entity_poly.entity_id
_entity_poly.type
_entity_poly.pdbx_seq_one_letter_code
_entity_poly.pdbx_strand_id
1 'polypeptide(L)'
;MKSEPKPRPLHRLAAAYTAKELRVKPEYQRGTVWKLPQKQGLIDSLLRGYQIPLIYVHLEQRPNNYTGAVETTAWLVDGQQRLAAIVGFLNGEFALPDPRKAKPNSVLPPSMAVVPPWAGQTYETLSDEDRKRLNNTELLVVEMVADHPNEVRDLFIRLQAGTPLTAQEKRDAWPGDFTNFVIRHAGKPGHSQSHPKPFFAICKKSKALSVDDGAHYVDGLAETRKFFAGLAMTIMCRQRAGLDFVDLKGTTINDFYIANLVLDTGDESVLRVERVLDVAAQVSDWNLLQAGRALSYQWAFHFAVLVDSLVQGNFASGWKSRVVTAFLDFKAKVAEAQLHYRDHRESLPHHERFGRLLSGSGSDTADIIRIRHAFLLAEVYPKLELRQLDPHRLFDPLEKEVIWNRDRGTCQCPSCEREGRLIPFAEATVHHVEEHCAGGQTILANGVLVCPQCHSNRYEMQRLTGHFKAYLDRVYSKNSGALTAQSIADASLSDDTIEIGDDRPGRSRIKVTIDWGTLDVDREKQTFAEPQASATVVKLLAALIAEFGATMTAQLREIPVLRYPLSDKPDEDFVNSQTGKPFSYLPVPGTKLYFCPQSGSAEKVRRLNELFGRLVLPDDRVFPEGSVEVSLVEN
;
A
#
# COMPACT_ATOMS: atom_id res chain seq x y z
N MET A 1 3.89 21.17 40.23
CA MET A 1 2.47 21.56 40.34
C MET A 1 1.89 21.08 41.68
N LYS A 2 1.85 21.94 42.71
CA LYS A 2 1.10 21.65 43.96
C LYS A 2 -0.26 22.33 43.83
N SER A 3 -1.33 21.55 43.76
CA SER A 3 -2.68 22.09 43.65
C SER A 3 -3.59 21.33 44.60
N GLU A 4 -4.02 21.98 45.68
CA GLU A 4 -5.00 21.43 46.61
C GLU A 4 -6.43 21.60 46.05
N PRO A 5 -7.31 20.61 46.23
CA PRO A 5 -8.70 20.72 45.81
C PRO A 5 -9.44 21.75 46.67
N LYS A 6 -10.07 22.73 46.03
CA LYS A 6 -10.88 23.77 46.67
C LYS A 6 -12.36 23.46 46.51
N PRO A 7 -13.17 23.42 47.59
CA PRO A 7 -14.62 23.31 47.47
C PRO A 7 -15.20 24.58 46.87
N ARG A 8 -16.08 24.43 45.88
CA ARG A 8 -16.83 25.53 45.26
C ARG A 8 -18.30 25.12 45.15
N PRO A 9 -19.25 25.98 45.57
CA PRO A 9 -20.66 25.63 45.48
C PRO A 9 -21.10 25.56 44.01
N LEU A 10 -21.93 24.57 43.70
CA LEU A 10 -22.37 24.23 42.35
C LEU A 10 -22.95 25.44 41.60
N HIS A 11 -23.80 26.25 42.24
CA HIS A 11 -24.42 27.42 41.59
C HIS A 11 -23.39 28.47 41.14
N ARG A 12 -22.30 28.68 41.90
CA ARG A 12 -21.22 29.62 41.53
C ARG A 12 -20.45 29.10 40.32
N LEU A 13 -20.16 27.80 40.28
CA LEU A 13 -19.47 27.18 39.14
C LEU A 13 -20.32 27.20 37.87
N ALA A 14 -21.61 26.92 38.01
CA ALA A 14 -22.57 27.02 36.91
C ALA A 14 -22.65 28.46 36.38
N ALA A 15 -22.73 29.46 37.26
CA ALA A 15 -22.72 30.87 36.87
C ALA A 15 -21.43 31.28 36.15
N ALA A 16 -20.24 30.89 36.67
CA ALA A 16 -18.95 31.19 36.06
C ALA A 16 -18.78 30.54 34.67
N TYR A 17 -19.32 29.32 34.50
CA TYR A 17 -19.33 28.64 33.20
C TYR A 17 -20.26 29.35 32.19
N THR A 18 -21.47 29.73 32.62
CA THR A 18 -22.44 30.46 31.77
C THR A 18 -21.92 31.85 31.38
N ALA A 19 -21.28 32.56 32.31
CA ALA A 19 -20.70 33.89 32.08
C ALA A 19 -19.41 33.88 31.23
N LYS A 20 -18.92 32.69 30.82
CA LYS A 20 -17.65 32.48 30.10
C LYS A 20 -16.40 32.99 30.85
N GLU A 21 -16.50 33.07 32.18
CA GLU A 21 -15.36 33.30 33.07
C GLU A 21 -14.51 32.04 33.18
N LEU A 22 -15.17 30.86 33.17
CA LEU A 22 -14.54 29.55 33.03
C LEU A 22 -14.62 29.09 31.57
N ARG A 23 -13.50 29.20 30.84
CA ARG A 23 -13.45 28.99 29.38
C ARG A 23 -13.02 27.57 29.03
N VAL A 24 -13.50 27.04 27.92
CA VAL A 24 -13.05 25.75 27.38
C VAL A 24 -12.06 26.00 26.26
N LYS A 25 -10.89 25.36 26.30
CA LYS A 25 -9.91 25.41 25.20
C LYS A 25 -10.31 24.38 24.14
N PRO A 26 -10.37 24.73 22.84
CA PRO A 26 -10.74 23.78 21.78
C PRO A 26 -9.89 22.50 21.75
N GLU A 27 -8.63 22.59 22.17
CA GLU A 27 -7.68 21.47 22.24
C GLU A 27 -8.01 20.43 23.33
N TYR A 28 -8.75 20.82 24.39
CA TYR A 28 -9.13 19.93 25.50
C TYR A 28 -10.59 19.45 25.40
N GLN A 29 -11.29 19.84 24.33
CA GLN A 29 -12.69 19.52 24.15
C GLN A 29 -12.87 18.06 23.70
N ARG A 30 -13.76 17.33 24.39
CA ARG A 30 -14.16 15.96 24.01
C ARG A 30 -15.04 15.98 22.75
N GLY A 31 -14.89 14.99 21.87
CA GLY A 31 -15.79 14.78 20.72
C GLY A 31 -17.14 14.13 21.07
N THR A 32 -17.28 13.53 22.26
CA THR A 32 -18.53 12.87 22.70
C THR A 32 -19.22 13.65 23.82
N VAL A 33 -20.45 14.11 23.55
CA VAL A 33 -21.34 14.73 24.55
C VAL A 33 -22.11 13.64 25.30
N TRP A 34 -22.33 13.83 26.60
CA TRP A 34 -23.13 12.91 27.40
C TRP A 34 -24.57 12.78 26.87
N LYS A 35 -25.02 11.53 26.68
CA LYS A 35 -26.42 11.23 26.34
C LYS A 35 -27.33 11.55 27.52
N LEU A 36 -28.63 11.76 27.25
CA LEU A 36 -29.62 12.09 28.28
C LEU A 36 -29.54 11.20 29.56
N PRO A 37 -29.42 9.86 29.47
CA PRO A 37 -29.29 9.02 30.66
C PRO A 37 -28.04 9.33 31.51
N GLN A 38 -26.94 9.74 30.90
CA GLN A 38 -25.70 10.11 31.60
C GLN A 38 -25.84 11.46 32.30
N LYS A 39 -26.46 12.45 31.64
CA LYS A 39 -26.78 13.74 32.24
C LYS A 39 -27.72 13.56 33.45
N GLN A 40 -28.78 12.78 33.27
CA GLN A 40 -29.74 12.41 34.30
C GLN A 40 -29.08 11.70 35.49
N GLY A 41 -28.20 10.73 35.23
CA GLY A 41 -27.47 10.00 36.28
C GLY A 41 -26.55 10.89 37.12
N LEU A 42 -25.96 11.94 36.54
CA LEU A 42 -25.16 12.91 37.30
C LEU A 42 -26.03 13.74 38.25
N ILE A 43 -27.14 14.29 37.78
CA ILE A 43 -28.01 15.12 38.63
C ILE A 43 -28.61 14.27 39.76
N ASP A 44 -29.03 13.02 39.47
CA ASP A 44 -29.48 12.08 40.49
C ASP A 44 -28.38 11.77 41.52
N SER A 45 -27.12 11.60 41.07
CA SER A 45 -25.98 11.40 41.98
C SER A 45 -25.73 12.61 42.89
N LEU A 46 -25.85 13.83 42.35
CA LEU A 46 -25.70 15.06 43.12
C LEU A 46 -26.82 15.25 44.15
N LEU A 47 -28.07 14.94 43.81
CA LEU A 47 -29.21 14.98 44.73
C LEU A 47 -29.11 13.91 45.83
N ARG A 48 -28.47 12.77 45.55
CA ARG A 48 -28.15 11.74 46.55
C ARG A 48 -26.97 12.09 47.45
N GLY A 49 -26.26 13.19 47.17
CA GLY A 49 -25.06 13.58 47.91
C GLY A 49 -23.83 12.73 47.58
N TYR A 50 -23.82 12.03 46.44
CA TYR A 50 -22.64 11.27 46.01
C TYR A 50 -21.54 12.20 45.52
N GLN A 51 -20.30 11.87 45.85
CA GLN A 51 -19.15 12.59 45.35
C GLN A 51 -18.95 12.32 43.86
N ILE A 52 -18.71 13.39 43.10
CA ILE A 52 -18.40 13.33 41.66
C ILE A 52 -16.90 13.54 41.43
N PRO A 53 -16.34 13.06 40.30
CA PRO A 53 -14.94 13.30 39.96
C PRO A 53 -14.58 14.80 39.95
N LEU A 54 -13.37 15.10 40.43
CA LEU A 54 -12.81 16.46 40.54
C LEU A 54 -12.92 17.26 39.23
N ILE A 55 -13.11 18.56 39.35
CA ILE A 55 -13.04 19.50 38.21
C ILE A 55 -11.63 20.08 38.16
N TYR A 56 -11.02 20.11 36.98
CA TYR A 56 -9.65 20.61 36.82
C TYR A 56 -9.65 21.90 36.00
N VAL A 57 -9.00 22.93 36.53
CA VAL A 57 -8.94 24.27 35.91
C VAL A 57 -7.48 24.73 35.83
N HIS A 58 -7.03 25.08 34.64
CA HIS A 58 -5.74 25.70 34.39
C HIS A 58 -5.87 27.22 34.39
N LEU A 59 -5.11 27.88 35.26
CA LEU A 59 -5.02 29.34 35.34
C LEU A 59 -3.85 29.80 34.47
N GLU A 60 -4.14 30.37 33.31
CA GLU A 60 -3.15 30.96 32.41
C GLU A 60 -2.99 32.44 32.76
N GLN A 61 -1.78 32.83 33.17
CA GLN A 61 -1.45 34.23 33.45
C GLN A 61 -0.75 34.84 32.24
N ARG A 62 -1.29 35.95 31.73
CA ARG A 62 -0.67 36.70 30.64
C ARG A 62 -0.38 38.14 31.09
N PRO A 63 0.87 38.60 30.99
CA PRO A 63 1.16 40.02 31.20
C PRO A 63 0.55 40.83 30.05
N ASN A 64 -0.26 41.81 30.39
CA ASN A 64 -0.76 42.78 29.43
C ASN A 64 0.34 43.82 29.17
N ASN A 65 0.96 43.75 27.98
CA ASN A 65 2.09 44.60 27.61
C ASN A 65 1.75 46.10 27.51
N TYR A 66 0.47 46.47 27.52
CA TYR A 66 0.01 47.86 27.45
C TYR A 66 -0.34 48.42 28.84
N THR A 67 -1.01 47.65 29.69
CA THR A 67 -1.47 48.10 31.02
C THR A 67 -0.54 47.70 32.17
N GLY A 68 0.40 46.78 31.93
CA GLY A 68 1.28 46.20 32.95
C GLY A 68 0.57 45.25 33.94
N ALA A 69 -0.74 45.04 33.79
CA ALA A 69 -1.50 44.12 34.63
C ALA A 69 -1.36 42.66 34.18
N VAL A 70 -1.45 41.72 35.11
CA VAL A 70 -1.49 40.28 34.80
C VAL A 70 -2.94 39.85 34.65
N GLU A 71 -3.34 39.49 33.43
CA GLU A 71 -4.65 38.91 33.17
C GLU A 71 -4.59 37.40 33.44
N THR A 72 -5.48 36.92 34.31
CA THR A 72 -5.61 35.48 34.60
C THR A 72 -6.83 34.93 33.87
N THR A 73 -6.61 34.00 32.95
CA THR A 73 -7.68 33.28 32.25
C THR A 73 -7.84 31.88 32.83
N ALA A 74 -9.04 31.53 33.25
CA ALA A 74 -9.36 30.19 33.74
C ALA A 74 -9.82 29.27 32.61
N TRP A 75 -9.02 28.24 32.30
CA TRP A 75 -9.29 27.23 31.30
C TRP A 75 -9.73 25.91 31.95
N LEU A 76 -10.92 25.43 31.60
CA LEU A 76 -11.41 24.13 32.02
C LEU A 76 -10.65 23.01 31.30
N VAL A 77 -10.00 22.14 32.08
CA VAL A 77 -9.20 21.00 31.61
C VAL A 77 -10.00 19.70 31.68
N ASP A 78 -10.73 19.47 32.77
CA ASP A 78 -11.68 18.34 32.90
C ASP A 78 -12.93 18.77 33.68
N GLY A 79 -14.08 18.16 33.35
CA GLY A 79 -15.36 18.47 33.97
C GLY A 79 -16.35 19.22 33.07
N GLN A 80 -15.99 19.50 31.81
CA GLN A 80 -16.86 20.21 30.85
C GLN A 80 -18.24 19.57 30.69
N GLN A 81 -18.30 18.26 30.45
CA GLN A 81 -19.57 17.56 30.25
C GLN A 81 -20.42 17.54 31.54
N ARG A 82 -19.77 17.54 32.72
CA ARG A 82 -20.45 17.60 34.02
C ARG A 82 -21.05 18.98 34.24
N LEU A 83 -20.29 20.05 34.03
CA LEU A 83 -20.77 21.43 34.14
C LEU A 83 -21.85 21.74 33.11
N ALA A 84 -21.71 21.29 31.87
CA ALA A 84 -22.72 21.46 30.84
C ALA A 84 -24.04 20.73 31.20
N ALA A 85 -23.97 19.51 31.76
CA ALA A 85 -25.14 18.79 32.23
C ALA A 85 -25.82 19.49 33.43
N ILE A 86 -25.03 20.03 34.36
CA ILE A 86 -25.53 20.81 35.50
C ILE A 86 -26.26 22.07 35.01
N VAL A 87 -25.61 22.88 34.16
CA VAL A 87 -26.20 24.11 33.61
C VAL A 87 -27.47 23.80 32.82
N GLY A 88 -27.45 22.76 31.98
CA GLY A 88 -28.64 22.37 31.23
C GLY A 88 -29.82 21.96 32.13
N PHE A 89 -29.56 21.28 33.24
CA PHE A 89 -30.61 20.96 34.20
C PHE A 89 -31.16 22.20 34.91
N LEU A 90 -30.27 23.11 35.36
CA LEU A 90 -30.66 24.37 36.02
C LEU A 90 -31.49 25.27 35.09
N ASN A 91 -31.24 25.22 33.78
CA ASN A 91 -32.01 25.93 32.76
C ASN A 91 -33.32 25.21 32.35
N GLY A 92 -33.61 24.03 32.92
CA GLY A 92 -34.81 23.26 32.60
C GLY A 92 -34.76 22.48 31.28
N GLU A 93 -33.59 22.27 30.67
CA GLU A 93 -33.44 21.62 29.35
C GLU A 93 -33.84 20.13 29.36
N PHE A 94 -33.82 19.48 30.53
CA PHE A 94 -34.24 18.08 30.68
C PHE A 94 -34.76 17.77 32.09
N ALA A 95 -35.57 16.72 32.21
CA ALA A 95 -36.07 16.19 33.48
C ALA A 95 -35.26 15.00 33.98
N LEU A 96 -35.33 14.71 35.28
CA LEU A 96 -34.77 13.52 35.90
C LEU A 96 -35.47 12.24 35.40
N PRO A 97 -34.80 11.08 35.48
CA PRO A 97 -35.36 9.85 34.94
C PRO A 97 -36.61 9.45 35.73
N ASP A 98 -37.66 9.05 35.01
CA ASP A 98 -38.92 8.57 35.59
C ASP A 98 -39.04 7.06 35.37
N PRO A 99 -38.83 6.23 36.42
CA PRO A 99 -38.97 4.78 36.34
C PRO A 99 -40.39 4.34 35.93
N ARG A 100 -41.41 5.21 36.09
CA ARG A 100 -42.82 4.91 35.81
C ARG A 100 -43.19 5.09 34.33
N LYS A 101 -42.33 5.74 33.53
CA LYS A 101 -42.52 5.98 32.07
C LYS A 101 -41.54 5.19 31.19
N ALA A 102 -40.78 4.27 31.77
CA ALA A 102 -39.76 3.50 31.06
C ALA A 102 -40.38 2.45 30.10
N LYS A 103 -39.88 2.35 28.87
CA LYS A 103 -40.30 1.33 27.89
C LYS A 103 -39.93 -0.09 28.38
N PRO A 104 -40.71 -1.13 28.04
CA PRO A 104 -40.32 -2.52 28.28
C PRO A 104 -38.95 -2.80 27.63
N ASN A 105 -38.02 -3.44 28.34
CA ASN A 105 -36.59 -3.69 27.98
C ASN A 105 -35.55 -2.57 28.19
N SER A 106 -35.82 -1.56 29.01
CA SER A 106 -34.74 -0.68 29.51
C SER A 106 -34.11 -1.27 30.79
N VAL A 107 -32.79 -1.50 30.77
CA VAL A 107 -32.04 -1.96 31.95
C VAL A 107 -32.00 -0.82 32.97
N LEU A 108 -32.82 -0.92 34.02
CA LEU A 108 -32.75 -0.04 35.19
C LEU A 108 -31.60 -0.52 36.09
N PRO A 109 -30.77 0.37 36.64
CA PRO A 109 -29.74 -0.02 37.61
C PRO A 109 -30.38 -0.69 38.84
N PRO A 110 -29.75 -1.72 39.45
CA PRO A 110 -30.34 -2.55 40.52
C PRO A 110 -30.65 -1.81 41.84
N SER A 111 -30.39 -0.51 41.93
CA SER A 111 -30.43 0.29 43.15
C SER A 111 -31.82 0.89 43.48
N MET A 112 -32.85 0.69 42.66
CA MET A 112 -34.18 1.30 42.89
C MET A 112 -35.16 0.36 43.60
N ALA A 113 -34.91 0.07 44.88
CA ALA A 113 -35.95 -0.46 45.77
C ALA A 113 -36.99 0.63 46.15
N VAL A 114 -36.62 1.91 46.03
CA VAL A 114 -37.47 3.08 46.33
C VAL A 114 -37.28 4.13 45.23
N VAL A 115 -38.39 4.60 44.64
CA VAL A 115 -38.38 5.71 43.67
C VAL A 115 -38.08 7.01 44.42
N PRO A 116 -37.01 7.76 44.05
CA PRO A 116 -36.68 9.01 44.74
C PRO A 116 -37.76 10.07 44.50
N PRO A 117 -37.95 11.02 45.43
CA PRO A 117 -39.01 12.03 45.33
C PRO A 117 -38.82 12.97 44.13
N TRP A 118 -37.60 13.14 43.63
CA TRP A 118 -37.26 13.95 42.45
C TRP A 118 -37.37 13.21 41.10
N ALA A 119 -37.89 11.97 41.08
CA ALA A 119 -38.05 11.23 39.83
C ALA A 119 -39.00 11.95 38.85
N GLY A 120 -38.59 12.08 37.58
CA GLY A 120 -39.37 12.76 36.55
C GLY A 120 -39.46 14.28 36.67
N GLN A 121 -38.82 14.89 37.68
CA GLN A 121 -38.90 16.34 37.92
C GLN A 121 -37.84 17.11 37.13
N THR A 122 -38.18 18.34 36.76
CA THR A 122 -37.29 19.38 36.24
C THR A 122 -36.80 20.25 37.39
N TYR A 123 -35.78 21.09 37.16
CA TYR A 123 -35.30 22.02 38.19
C TYR A 123 -36.40 22.92 38.77
N GLU A 124 -37.36 23.36 37.94
CA GLU A 124 -38.49 24.19 38.36
C GLU A 124 -39.54 23.45 39.19
N THR A 125 -39.65 22.13 39.02
CA THR A 125 -40.64 21.29 39.70
C THR A 125 -40.06 20.55 40.90
N LEU A 126 -38.75 20.67 41.15
CA LEU A 126 -38.09 20.22 42.38
C LEU A 126 -38.66 20.90 43.63
N SER A 127 -38.67 20.20 44.76
CA SER A 127 -38.98 20.83 46.05
C SER A 127 -37.97 21.94 46.39
N ASP A 128 -38.37 22.93 47.19
CA ASP A 128 -37.46 24.01 47.61
C ASP A 128 -36.26 23.47 48.41
N GLU A 129 -36.46 22.37 49.13
CA GLU A 129 -35.41 21.68 49.87
C GLU A 129 -34.40 21.02 48.92
N ASP A 130 -34.87 20.32 47.88
CA ASP A 130 -34.01 19.68 46.88
C ASP A 130 -33.24 20.69 46.03
N ARG A 131 -33.87 21.82 45.67
CA ARG A 131 -33.19 22.91 44.96
C ARG A 131 -32.08 23.52 45.80
N LYS A 132 -32.36 23.82 47.07
CA LYS A 132 -31.34 24.33 48.01
C LYS A 132 -30.20 23.34 48.18
N ARG A 133 -30.52 22.06 48.32
CA ARG A 133 -29.53 20.99 48.43
C ARG A 133 -28.63 20.94 47.20
N LEU A 134 -29.20 20.92 45.99
CA LEU A 134 -28.43 20.88 44.73
C LEU A 134 -27.57 22.13 44.53
N ASN A 135 -28.10 23.33 44.81
CA ASN A 135 -27.38 24.59 44.62
C ASN A 135 -26.21 24.78 45.58
N ASN A 136 -26.32 24.20 46.78
CA ASN A 136 -25.31 24.27 47.83
C ASN A 136 -24.35 23.06 47.81
N THR A 137 -24.52 22.10 46.90
CA THR A 137 -23.57 20.99 46.73
C THR A 137 -22.17 21.56 46.43
N GLU A 138 -21.19 21.20 47.27
CA GLU A 138 -19.81 21.60 47.07
C GLU A 138 -19.12 20.65 46.09
N LEU A 139 -18.62 21.21 44.99
CA LEU A 139 -17.82 20.50 44.00
C LEU A 139 -16.34 20.83 44.23
N LEU A 140 -15.51 19.81 44.22
CA LEU A 140 -14.07 19.96 44.40
C LEU A 140 -13.41 20.37 43.09
N VAL A 141 -12.71 21.51 43.12
CA VAL A 141 -12.02 22.10 41.96
C VAL A 141 -10.52 22.17 42.24
N VAL A 142 -9.72 21.60 41.35
CA VAL A 142 -8.26 21.69 41.39
C VAL A 142 -7.84 22.79 40.42
N GLU A 143 -7.32 23.89 40.96
CA GLU A 143 -6.76 25.02 40.20
C GLU A 143 -5.25 24.81 40.04
N MET A 144 -4.75 24.87 38.81
CA MET A 144 -3.34 24.66 38.50
C MET A 144 -2.74 25.82 37.72
N VAL A 145 -1.53 26.21 38.11
CA VAL A 145 -0.66 27.10 37.33
C VAL A 145 0.47 26.23 36.80
N ALA A 146 0.71 26.30 35.49
CA ALA A 146 1.76 25.52 34.83
C ALA A 146 2.70 26.49 34.11
N ASP A 147 4.01 26.25 34.25
CA ASP A 147 5.04 27.08 33.64
C ASP A 147 5.21 26.77 32.14
N HIS A 148 4.81 25.55 31.72
CA HIS A 148 4.88 25.09 30.33
C HIS A 148 3.53 24.52 29.83
N PRO A 149 3.07 24.87 28.61
CA PRO A 149 1.82 24.37 28.02
C PRO A 149 1.74 22.83 27.91
N ASN A 150 2.88 22.15 27.82
CA ASN A 150 2.95 20.70 27.68
C ASN A 150 2.61 19.93 28.97
N GLU A 151 2.80 20.52 30.15
CA GLU A 151 2.48 19.88 31.43
C GLU A 151 0.97 19.70 31.63
N VAL A 152 0.19 20.72 31.24
CA VAL A 152 -1.28 20.67 31.28
C VAL A 152 -1.81 19.61 30.33
N ARG A 153 -1.13 19.42 29.19
CA ARG A 153 -1.47 18.40 28.19
C ARG A 153 -1.17 16.98 28.68
N ASP A 154 -0.02 16.75 29.33
CA ASP A 154 0.30 15.44 29.94
C ASP A 154 -0.69 15.09 31.07
N LEU A 155 -1.00 16.06 31.93
CA LEU A 155 -1.99 15.88 33.00
C LEU A 155 -3.39 15.58 32.43
N PHE A 156 -3.81 16.30 31.37
CA PHE A 156 -5.06 16.02 30.68
C PHE A 156 -5.10 14.57 30.17
N ILE A 157 -4.04 14.08 29.51
CA ILE A 157 -3.95 12.69 29.04
C ILE A 157 -4.12 11.69 30.20
N ARG A 158 -3.50 11.96 31.35
CA ARG A 158 -3.60 11.10 32.55
C ARG A 158 -4.99 11.14 33.20
N LEU A 159 -5.63 12.30 33.23
CA LEU A 159 -6.97 12.50 33.84
C LEU A 159 -8.11 11.90 33.00
N GLN A 160 -7.95 11.85 31.68
CA GLN A 160 -8.98 11.36 30.75
C GLN A 160 -9.10 9.83 30.67
N ALA A 161 -8.37 9.06 31.49
CA ALA A 161 -8.46 7.59 31.52
C ALA A 161 -9.85 7.02 31.90
N GLY A 162 -10.81 7.86 32.34
CA GLY A 162 -12.16 7.45 32.78
C GLY A 162 -13.30 7.49 31.73
N THR A 163 -13.11 8.10 30.55
CA THR A 163 -13.99 7.89 29.38
C THR A 163 -13.09 7.64 28.18
N PRO A 164 -13.15 6.44 27.55
CA PRO A 164 -12.10 6.03 26.63
C PRO A 164 -12.14 6.89 25.37
N LEU A 165 -11.08 7.71 25.18
CA LEU A 165 -10.71 8.24 23.87
C LEU A 165 -10.76 7.09 22.85
N THR A 166 -11.28 7.36 21.66
CA THR A 166 -11.14 6.41 20.55
C THR A 166 -9.66 6.14 20.32
N ALA A 167 -9.33 4.96 19.79
CA ALA A 167 -7.93 4.59 19.55
C ALA A 167 -7.20 5.64 18.68
N GLN A 168 -7.90 6.27 17.73
CA GLN A 168 -7.30 7.31 16.89
C GLN A 168 -7.12 8.64 17.63
N GLU A 169 -8.07 9.05 18.48
CA GLU A 169 -7.90 10.27 19.30
C GLU A 169 -6.73 10.12 20.28
N LYS A 170 -6.46 8.91 20.80
CA LYS A 170 -5.26 8.63 21.60
C LYS A 170 -3.98 8.83 20.79
N ARG A 171 -3.93 8.31 19.56
CA ARG A 171 -2.76 8.46 18.67
C ARG A 171 -2.52 9.90 18.28
N ASP A 172 -3.58 10.64 17.97
CA ASP A 172 -3.46 12.07 17.63
C ASP A 172 -3.00 12.93 18.82
N ALA A 173 -3.09 12.41 20.04
CA ALA A 173 -2.59 13.05 21.25
C ALA A 173 -1.17 12.61 21.61
N TRP A 174 -0.65 11.53 21.00
CA TRP A 174 0.71 11.07 21.27
C TRP A 174 1.75 12.05 20.72
N PRO A 175 2.76 12.40 21.53
CA PRO A 175 3.90 13.15 21.02
C PRO A 175 4.62 12.31 19.96
N GLY A 176 5.25 12.98 18.98
CA GLY A 176 6.12 12.33 18.02
C GLY A 176 5.89 12.75 16.58
N ASP A 177 6.94 12.61 15.78
CA ASP A 177 6.97 13.06 14.40
C ASP A 177 6.08 12.23 13.49
N PHE A 178 5.91 10.93 13.76
CA PHE A 178 4.97 10.10 13.00
C PHE A 178 3.51 10.53 13.20
N THR A 179 3.14 10.99 14.41
CA THR A 179 1.81 11.59 14.64
C THR A 179 1.61 12.83 13.77
N ASN A 180 2.60 13.72 13.74
CA ASN A 180 2.56 14.94 12.92
C ASN A 180 2.52 14.61 11.42
N PHE A 181 3.28 13.59 10.98
CA PHE A 181 3.27 13.08 9.61
C PHE A 181 1.87 12.58 9.21
N VAL A 182 1.23 11.77 10.05
CA VAL A 182 -0.13 11.27 9.81
C VAL A 182 -1.14 12.42 9.74
N ILE A 183 -1.11 13.34 10.71
CA ILE A 183 -2.00 14.51 10.74
C ILE A 183 -1.79 15.39 9.51
N ARG A 184 -0.53 15.60 9.09
CA ARG A 184 -0.19 16.41 7.92
C ARG A 184 -0.83 15.86 6.67
N HIS A 185 -0.63 14.58 6.34
CA HIS A 185 -1.05 14.05 5.05
C HIS A 185 -2.47 13.50 5.00
N ALA A 186 -3.01 12.96 6.10
CA ALA A 186 -4.39 12.46 6.15
C ALA A 186 -5.40 13.49 6.67
N GLY A 187 -4.90 14.55 7.32
CA GLY A 187 -5.69 15.68 7.77
C GLY A 187 -6.29 15.54 9.16
N LYS A 188 -6.40 16.68 9.84
CA LYS A 188 -7.14 16.84 11.10
C LYS A 188 -7.81 18.21 11.11
N PRO A 189 -9.15 18.30 11.19
CA PRO A 189 -9.78 19.60 11.11
C PRO A 189 -9.36 20.51 12.27
N GLY A 190 -9.09 21.78 11.96
CA GLY A 190 -8.58 22.77 12.93
C GLY A 190 -7.10 22.65 13.28
N HIS A 191 -6.34 21.69 12.72
CA HIS A 191 -4.90 21.55 13.00
C HIS A 191 -4.05 22.35 11.99
N SER A 192 -3.10 23.15 12.48
CA SER A 192 -2.29 24.06 11.65
C SER A 192 -1.45 23.37 10.58
N GLN A 193 -0.98 22.15 10.85
CA GLN A 193 -0.15 21.37 9.91
C GLN A 193 -0.96 20.49 8.94
N SER A 194 -2.29 20.54 8.98
CA SER A 194 -3.15 19.66 8.19
C SER A 194 -3.14 20.05 6.70
N HIS A 195 -2.52 19.22 5.87
CA HIS A 195 -2.43 19.37 4.41
C HIS A 195 -2.76 18.03 3.70
N PRO A 196 -4.05 17.65 3.65
CA PRO A 196 -4.45 16.34 3.15
C PRO A 196 -4.00 16.10 1.70
N LYS A 197 -3.34 14.97 1.44
CA LYS A 197 -2.89 14.61 0.09
C LYS A 197 -4.10 14.31 -0.83
N PRO A 198 -4.04 14.65 -2.14
CA PRO A 198 -5.15 14.42 -3.08
C PRO A 198 -5.61 12.96 -3.14
N PHE A 199 -4.70 12.01 -2.88
CA PHE A 199 -5.01 10.59 -2.78
C PHE A 199 -6.22 10.29 -1.91
N PHE A 200 -6.41 10.96 -0.77
CA PHE A 200 -7.52 10.66 0.14
C PHE A 200 -8.89 11.09 -0.40
N ALA A 201 -8.95 11.81 -1.52
CA ALA A 201 -10.21 12.20 -2.17
C ALA A 201 -11.01 11.01 -2.72
N ILE A 202 -10.36 9.89 -3.07
CA ILE A 202 -11.05 8.69 -3.58
C ILE A 202 -11.62 7.81 -2.46
N CYS A 203 -11.28 8.10 -1.19
CA CYS A 203 -11.68 7.30 -0.05
C CYS A 203 -13.07 7.70 0.46
N LYS A 204 -13.84 6.73 0.94
CA LYS A 204 -15.12 6.97 1.61
C LYS A 204 -14.89 7.82 2.86
N LYS A 205 -15.31 9.09 2.82
CA LYS A 205 -15.41 9.92 4.02
C LYS A 205 -16.50 9.35 4.93
N SER A 206 -16.23 9.28 6.22
CA SER A 206 -17.30 9.03 7.19
C SER A 206 -18.36 10.11 6.99
N LYS A 207 -19.64 9.72 6.88
CA LYS A 207 -20.72 10.71 6.97
C LYS A 207 -20.48 11.43 8.29
N ALA A 208 -20.20 12.74 8.24
CA ALA A 208 -20.49 13.57 9.39
C ALA A 208 -21.94 13.23 9.75
N LEU A 209 -22.19 12.78 10.98
CA LEU A 209 -23.55 12.84 11.48
C LEU A 209 -23.90 14.33 11.44
N SER A 210 -24.59 14.77 10.38
CA SER A 210 -25.21 16.08 10.35
C SER A 210 -26.38 16.01 11.32
N VAL A 211 -26.07 16.19 12.60
CA VAL A 211 -27.02 16.89 13.46
C VAL A 211 -26.72 18.35 13.15
N ASP A 212 -27.62 18.96 12.38
CA ASP A 212 -27.57 20.34 11.90
C ASP A 212 -27.82 21.32 13.07
N ASP A 213 -27.02 21.18 14.12
CA ASP A 213 -27.26 21.79 15.44
C ASP A 213 -26.05 22.63 15.87
N GLY A 214 -24.99 22.71 15.05
CA GLY A 214 -23.79 23.51 15.33
C GLY A 214 -22.95 23.08 16.56
N ALA A 215 -23.34 22.02 17.29
CA ALA A 215 -22.77 21.65 18.59
C ALA A 215 -22.08 20.28 18.65
N HIS A 216 -22.03 19.52 17.54
CA HIS A 216 -21.46 18.18 17.46
C HIS A 216 -20.36 18.10 16.40
N TYR A 217 -19.10 18.16 16.83
CA TYR A 217 -17.96 17.94 15.96
C TYR A 217 -17.60 16.45 15.93
N VAL A 218 -17.86 15.80 14.79
CA VAL A 218 -17.36 14.46 14.49
C VAL A 218 -16.15 14.63 13.57
N ASP A 219 -14.98 14.17 14.00
CA ASP A 219 -13.79 14.17 13.15
C ASP A 219 -13.97 13.19 11.99
N GLY A 220 -14.46 13.70 10.87
CA GLY A 220 -14.70 12.91 9.65
C GLY A 220 -13.44 12.32 9.03
N LEU A 221 -12.25 12.72 9.50
CA LEU A 221 -10.94 12.26 9.02
C LEU A 221 -10.27 11.26 9.96
N ALA A 222 -10.85 10.93 11.11
CA ALA A 222 -10.27 9.98 12.06
C ALA A 222 -9.98 8.61 11.41
N GLU A 223 -10.94 8.05 10.68
CA GLU A 223 -10.73 6.79 9.95
C GLU A 223 -9.71 6.94 8.82
N THR A 224 -9.62 8.11 8.19
CA THR A 224 -8.60 8.41 7.17
C THR A 224 -7.20 8.42 7.77
N ARG A 225 -7.02 8.98 8.98
CA ARG A 225 -5.74 8.94 9.71
C ARG A 225 -5.36 7.53 10.15
N LYS A 226 -6.33 6.73 10.62
CA LYS A 226 -6.08 5.32 10.96
C LYS A 226 -5.65 4.52 9.73
N PHE A 227 -6.36 4.70 8.62
CA PHE A 227 -6.02 4.08 7.33
C PHE A 227 -4.62 4.49 6.86
N PHE A 228 -4.34 5.79 6.85
CA PHE A 228 -3.03 6.29 6.40
C PHE A 228 -1.89 5.80 7.27
N ALA A 229 -2.07 5.78 8.60
CA ALA A 229 -1.05 5.22 9.49
C ALA A 229 -0.71 3.77 9.15
N GLY A 230 -1.72 2.93 8.87
CA GLY A 230 -1.49 1.55 8.44
C GLY A 230 -0.79 1.44 7.08
N LEU A 231 -1.16 2.29 6.12
CA LEU A 231 -0.52 2.34 4.79
C LEU A 231 0.93 2.80 4.88
N ALA A 232 1.19 3.90 5.59
CA ALA A 232 2.53 4.44 5.80
C ALA A 232 3.43 3.43 6.51
N MET A 233 2.95 2.82 7.60
CA MET A 233 3.65 1.74 8.29
C MET A 233 4.01 0.59 7.35
N THR A 234 3.07 0.16 6.49
CA THR A 234 3.32 -0.92 5.52
C THR A 234 4.43 -0.56 4.55
N ILE A 235 4.35 0.61 3.89
CA ILE A 235 5.35 1.05 2.91
C ILE A 235 6.71 1.28 3.57
N MET A 236 6.72 1.83 4.80
CA MET A 236 7.97 2.07 5.52
C MET A 236 8.65 0.76 5.94
N CYS A 237 7.89 -0.23 6.41
CA CYS A 237 8.41 -1.56 6.72
C CYS A 237 8.90 -2.30 5.46
N ARG A 238 8.21 -2.14 4.32
CA ARG A 238 8.67 -2.62 3.01
C ARG A 238 10.04 -2.08 2.65
N GLN A 239 10.26 -0.78 2.88
CA GLN A 239 11.55 -0.15 2.60
C GLN A 239 12.64 -0.53 3.61
N ARG A 240 12.34 -0.50 4.91
CA ARG A 240 13.35 -0.63 5.97
C ARG A 240 13.75 -2.07 6.27
N ALA A 241 12.79 -2.99 6.19
CA ALA A 241 12.97 -4.37 6.65
C ALA A 241 12.71 -5.42 5.56
N GLY A 242 12.42 -5.02 4.32
CA GLY A 242 12.12 -5.94 3.22
C GLY A 242 10.85 -6.77 3.44
N LEU A 243 9.97 -6.37 4.35
CA LEU A 243 8.72 -7.08 4.65
C LEU A 243 7.66 -6.74 3.60
N ASP A 244 6.88 -7.71 3.13
CA ASP A 244 5.82 -7.41 2.16
C ASP A 244 4.62 -6.68 2.77
N PHE A 245 4.11 -7.21 3.88
CA PHE A 245 2.91 -6.74 4.57
C PHE A 245 3.07 -6.85 6.07
N VAL A 246 2.31 -6.03 6.78
CA VAL A 246 2.28 -5.96 8.24
C VAL A 246 0.84 -6.07 8.74
N ASP A 247 0.66 -6.55 9.97
CA ASP A 247 -0.64 -6.56 10.64
C ASP A 247 -1.13 -5.12 10.85
N LEU A 248 -2.36 -4.83 10.42
CA LEU A 248 -2.99 -3.52 10.54
C LEU A 248 -3.89 -3.41 11.79
N LYS A 249 -3.67 -4.29 12.77
CA LYS A 249 -4.35 -4.28 14.06
C LYS A 249 -4.03 -3.01 14.83
N GLY A 250 -4.95 -2.62 15.71
CA GLY A 250 -4.81 -1.40 16.52
C GLY A 250 -3.52 -1.37 17.35
N THR A 251 -3.13 -2.50 17.92
CA THR A 251 -1.90 -2.66 18.72
C THR A 251 -0.64 -2.53 17.87
N THR A 252 -0.58 -3.16 16.70
CA THR A 252 0.60 -3.09 15.81
C THR A 252 0.86 -1.65 15.34
N ILE A 253 -0.21 -0.95 14.94
CA ILE A 253 -0.09 0.47 14.56
C ILE A 253 0.37 1.29 15.78
N ASN A 254 -0.13 0.99 16.98
CA ASN A 254 0.26 1.70 18.19
C ASN A 254 1.76 1.56 18.49
N ASP A 255 2.28 0.33 18.41
CA ASP A 255 3.70 0.04 18.64
C ASP A 255 4.57 0.77 17.62
N PHE A 256 4.11 0.88 16.36
CA PHE A 256 4.82 1.63 15.33
C PHE A 256 4.91 3.14 15.61
N TYR A 257 3.85 3.77 16.14
CA TYR A 257 3.93 5.16 16.58
C TYR A 257 4.99 5.36 17.68
N ILE A 258 5.02 4.45 18.65
CA ILE A 258 5.98 4.51 19.77
C ILE A 258 7.42 4.29 19.27
N ALA A 259 7.61 3.40 18.29
CA ALA A 259 8.92 3.18 17.68
C ALA A 259 9.39 4.35 16.79
N ASN A 260 8.49 5.24 16.35
CA ASN A 260 8.79 6.35 15.44
C ASN A 260 8.42 7.72 16.07
N LEU A 261 8.75 7.91 17.34
CA LEU A 261 8.58 9.20 18.04
C LEU A 261 9.46 10.30 17.41
N VAL A 262 10.65 9.94 16.95
CA VAL A 262 11.52 10.80 16.14
C VAL A 262 11.55 10.21 14.74
N LEU A 263 11.14 10.99 13.75
CA LEU A 263 11.07 10.56 12.36
C LEU A 263 11.81 11.55 11.48
N ASP A 264 12.89 11.08 10.87
CA ASP A 264 13.62 11.87 9.89
C ASP A 264 12.79 12.00 8.60
N THR A 265 12.44 13.23 8.24
CA THR A 265 11.72 13.52 6.99
C THR A 265 12.54 13.24 5.73
N GLY A 266 13.88 13.13 5.86
CA GLY A 266 14.78 12.73 4.79
C GLY A 266 14.92 11.21 4.61
N ASP A 267 14.33 10.39 5.49
CA ASP A 267 14.40 8.94 5.39
C ASP A 267 13.72 8.46 4.08
N GLU A 268 14.42 7.64 3.30
CA GLU A 268 13.93 7.05 2.04
C GLU A 268 12.57 6.36 2.20
N SER A 269 12.29 5.75 3.36
CA SER A 269 10.99 5.12 3.66
C SER A 269 9.85 6.13 3.78
N VAL A 270 10.10 7.31 4.34
CA VAL A 270 9.13 8.41 4.45
C VAL A 270 8.91 9.06 3.08
N LEU A 271 10.00 9.34 2.36
CA LEU A 271 9.96 9.88 1.00
C LEU A 271 9.23 8.93 0.05
N ARG A 272 9.38 7.61 0.22
CA ARG A 272 8.64 6.60 -0.55
C ARG A 272 7.13 6.69 -0.31
N VAL A 273 6.68 6.83 0.94
CA VAL A 273 5.25 7.00 1.26
C VAL A 273 4.67 8.21 0.54
N GLU A 274 5.33 9.37 0.64
CA GLU A 274 4.87 10.59 -0.02
C GLU A 274 4.82 10.44 -1.54
N ARG A 275 5.87 9.87 -2.13
CA ARG A 275 5.97 9.61 -3.57
C ARG A 275 4.85 8.71 -4.06
N VAL A 276 4.51 7.66 -3.31
CA VAL A 276 3.40 6.75 -3.67
C VAL A 276 2.07 7.49 -3.69
N LEU A 277 1.77 8.30 -2.68
CA LEU A 277 0.53 9.08 -2.64
C LEU A 277 0.45 10.10 -3.78
N ASP A 278 1.56 10.75 -4.11
CA ASP A 278 1.62 11.75 -5.17
C ASP A 278 1.49 11.11 -6.55
N VAL A 279 2.23 10.02 -6.82
CA VAL A 279 2.13 9.29 -8.09
C VAL A 279 0.74 8.69 -8.26
N ALA A 280 0.16 8.10 -7.20
CA ALA A 280 -1.18 7.51 -7.26
C ALA A 280 -2.25 8.54 -7.63
N ALA A 281 -2.09 9.81 -7.24
CA ALA A 281 -3.01 10.89 -7.60
C ALA A 281 -2.72 11.55 -8.96
N GLN A 282 -1.62 11.18 -9.63
CA GLN A 282 -1.17 11.75 -10.92
C GLN A 282 -1.27 10.77 -12.09
N VAL A 283 -1.79 9.55 -11.87
CA VAL A 283 -2.05 8.59 -12.95
C VAL A 283 -3.17 9.09 -13.87
N SER A 284 -3.18 8.63 -15.13
CA SER A 284 -4.27 8.98 -16.04
C SER A 284 -5.58 8.40 -15.53
N ASP A 285 -6.69 9.03 -15.93
CA ASP A 285 -8.04 8.61 -15.55
C ASP A 285 -8.34 8.63 -14.04
N TRP A 286 -7.50 9.28 -13.23
CA TRP A 286 -7.74 9.51 -11.80
C TRP A 286 -9.14 10.04 -11.49
N ASN A 287 -9.67 10.91 -12.37
CA ASN A 287 -11.01 11.48 -12.26
C ASN A 287 -12.12 10.39 -12.24
N LEU A 288 -11.91 9.23 -12.87
CA LEU A 288 -12.86 8.11 -12.80
C LEU A 288 -13.00 7.55 -11.39
N LEU A 289 -11.88 7.48 -10.64
CA LEU A 289 -11.90 7.05 -9.23
C LEU A 289 -12.62 8.06 -8.33
N GLN A 290 -12.57 9.35 -8.68
CA GLN A 290 -13.25 10.42 -7.95
C GLN A 290 -14.75 10.51 -8.29
N ALA A 291 -15.12 10.31 -9.55
CA ALA A 291 -16.51 10.40 -10.02
C ALA A 291 -17.35 9.18 -9.62
N GLY A 292 -16.71 8.01 -9.49
CA GLY A 292 -17.38 6.77 -9.07
C GLY A 292 -17.75 6.74 -7.59
N ARG A 293 -18.31 5.60 -7.15
CA ARG A 293 -18.54 5.35 -5.72
C ARG A 293 -17.22 5.32 -4.96
N ALA A 294 -17.10 6.18 -3.94
CA ALA A 294 -15.92 6.27 -3.08
C ALA A 294 -15.43 4.89 -2.60
N LEU A 295 -14.12 4.68 -2.69
CA LEU A 295 -13.48 3.41 -2.34
C LEU A 295 -13.55 3.17 -0.82
N SER A 296 -13.69 1.90 -0.43
CA SER A 296 -13.38 1.51 0.94
C SER A 296 -11.88 1.66 1.19
N TYR A 297 -11.48 1.83 2.45
CA TYR A 297 -10.07 1.93 2.82
C TYR A 297 -9.25 0.70 2.41
N GLN A 298 -9.85 -0.49 2.38
CA GLN A 298 -9.17 -1.70 1.92
C GLN A 298 -8.90 -1.68 0.41
N TRP A 299 -9.84 -1.19 -0.40
CA TRP A 299 -9.62 -0.99 -1.84
C TRP A 299 -8.55 0.07 -2.10
N ALA A 300 -8.63 1.20 -1.39
CA ALA A 300 -7.62 2.26 -1.48
C ALA A 300 -6.24 1.77 -1.03
N PHE A 301 -6.16 0.91 0.00
CA PHE A 301 -4.93 0.28 0.45
C PHE A 301 -4.29 -0.54 -0.67
N HIS A 302 -5.03 -1.47 -1.28
CA HIS A 302 -4.49 -2.29 -2.36
C HIS A 302 -4.11 -1.48 -3.60
N PHE A 303 -4.85 -0.41 -3.91
CA PHE A 303 -4.46 0.50 -4.99
C PHE A 303 -3.15 1.24 -4.69
N ALA A 304 -2.96 1.73 -3.46
CA ALA A 304 -1.72 2.38 -3.06
C ALA A 304 -0.53 1.41 -3.08
N VAL A 305 -0.69 0.18 -2.60
CA VAL A 305 0.40 -0.83 -2.61
C VAL A 305 0.69 -1.33 -4.04
N LEU A 306 -0.31 -1.36 -4.92
CA LEU A 306 -0.10 -1.60 -6.35
C LEU A 306 0.79 -0.50 -6.94
N VAL A 307 0.46 0.77 -6.70
CA VAL A 307 1.28 1.91 -7.17
C VAL A 307 2.68 1.87 -6.56
N ASP A 308 2.81 1.55 -5.26
CA ASP A 308 4.11 1.34 -4.61
C ASP A 308 4.97 0.31 -5.36
N SER A 309 4.40 -0.84 -5.69
CA SER A 309 5.10 -1.92 -6.40
C SER A 309 5.49 -1.51 -7.83
N LEU A 310 4.62 -0.77 -8.52
CA LEU A 310 4.90 -0.25 -9.87
C LEU A 310 5.96 0.85 -9.88
N VAL A 311 6.01 1.68 -8.83
CA VAL A 311 7.03 2.72 -8.66
C VAL A 311 8.40 2.10 -8.37
N GLN A 312 8.45 1.02 -7.58
CA GLN A 312 9.71 0.35 -7.24
C GLN A 312 10.22 -0.59 -8.33
N GLY A 313 9.34 -1.19 -9.13
CA GLY A 313 9.69 -2.21 -10.11
C GLY A 313 10.43 -1.73 -11.37
N ASN A 314 10.94 -0.50 -11.38
CA ASN A 314 11.70 0.10 -12.48
C ASN A 314 11.01 -0.03 -13.85
N PHE A 315 9.68 0.14 -13.89
CA PHE A 315 8.90 0.02 -15.12
C PHE A 315 8.80 1.34 -15.88
N ALA A 316 8.72 1.24 -17.21
CA ALA A 316 8.37 2.34 -18.09
C ALA A 316 7.02 2.96 -17.70
N SER A 317 6.87 4.28 -17.87
CA SER A 317 5.71 5.02 -17.37
C SER A 317 4.37 4.67 -18.05
N GLY A 318 4.36 3.78 -19.04
CA GLY A 318 3.16 3.36 -19.78
C GLY A 318 2.07 2.73 -18.91
N TRP A 319 2.41 2.16 -17.76
CA TRP A 319 1.40 1.63 -16.82
C TRP A 319 0.52 2.73 -16.22
N LYS A 320 1.01 3.98 -16.12
CA LYS A 320 0.26 5.10 -15.52
C LYS A 320 -1.02 5.44 -16.29
N SER A 321 -1.08 5.12 -17.58
CA SER A 321 -2.29 5.32 -18.39
C SER A 321 -3.30 4.19 -18.31
N ARG A 322 -2.94 3.05 -17.70
CA ARG A 322 -3.76 1.82 -17.70
C ARG A 322 -4.17 1.37 -16.31
N VAL A 323 -3.41 1.76 -15.29
CA VAL A 323 -3.57 1.26 -13.91
C VAL A 323 -4.95 1.51 -13.33
N VAL A 324 -5.55 2.68 -13.60
CA VAL A 324 -6.89 3.00 -13.11
C VAL A 324 -7.94 2.11 -13.76
N THR A 325 -7.93 2.02 -15.10
CA THR A 325 -8.88 1.20 -15.86
C THR A 325 -8.75 -0.27 -15.48
N ALA A 326 -7.53 -0.82 -15.43
CA ALA A 326 -7.29 -2.20 -15.03
C ALA A 326 -7.77 -2.50 -13.59
N PHE A 327 -7.56 -1.56 -12.67
CA PHE A 327 -8.03 -1.67 -11.29
C PHE A 327 -9.57 -1.60 -11.19
N LEU A 328 -10.21 -0.72 -11.96
CA LEU A 328 -11.67 -0.59 -12.00
C LEU A 328 -12.34 -1.82 -12.62
N ASP A 329 -11.78 -2.37 -13.70
CA ASP A 329 -12.23 -3.64 -14.28
C ASP A 329 -12.18 -4.77 -13.25
N PHE A 330 -11.09 -4.87 -12.50
CA PHE A 330 -10.94 -5.87 -11.46
C PHE A 330 -12.01 -5.71 -10.37
N LYS A 331 -12.27 -4.48 -9.92
CA LYS A 331 -13.38 -4.18 -9.01
C LYS A 331 -14.74 -4.61 -9.58
N ALA A 332 -14.97 -4.40 -10.87
CA ALA A 332 -16.20 -4.79 -11.54
C ALA A 332 -16.40 -6.31 -11.52
N LYS A 333 -15.36 -7.09 -11.88
CA LYS A 333 -15.40 -8.56 -11.80
C LYS A 333 -15.67 -9.09 -10.38
N VAL A 334 -15.09 -8.46 -9.36
CA VAL A 334 -15.37 -8.83 -7.95
C VAL A 334 -16.84 -8.55 -7.60
N ALA A 335 -17.38 -7.42 -8.04
CA ALA A 335 -18.79 -7.08 -7.80
C ALA A 335 -19.75 -8.02 -8.54
N GLU A 336 -19.43 -8.39 -9.79
CA GLU A 336 -20.18 -9.39 -10.58
C GLU A 336 -20.19 -10.76 -9.90
N ALA A 337 -19.05 -11.22 -9.37
CA ALA A 337 -18.98 -12.48 -8.65
C ALA A 337 -19.80 -12.48 -7.35
N GLN A 338 -19.79 -11.37 -6.62
CA GLN A 338 -20.64 -11.19 -5.43
C GLN A 338 -22.13 -11.17 -5.78
N LEU A 339 -22.49 -10.54 -6.90
CA LEU A 339 -23.85 -10.50 -7.43
C LEU A 339 -24.31 -11.91 -7.84
N HIS A 340 -23.47 -12.65 -8.57
CA HIS A 340 -23.73 -14.03 -8.99
C HIS A 340 -24.04 -14.93 -7.80
N TYR A 341 -23.19 -14.89 -6.76
CA TYR A 341 -23.41 -15.69 -5.55
C TYR A 341 -24.70 -15.30 -4.81
N ARG A 342 -25.03 -14.00 -4.76
CA ARG A 342 -26.27 -13.54 -4.13
C ARG A 342 -27.51 -14.09 -4.84
N ASP A 343 -27.49 -14.10 -6.17
CA ASP A 343 -28.65 -14.41 -6.99
C ASP A 343 -28.79 -15.94 -7.23
N HIS A 344 -27.69 -16.67 -7.37
CA HIS A 344 -27.68 -18.11 -7.73
C HIS A 344 -27.23 -19.04 -6.61
N ARG A 345 -26.65 -18.52 -5.52
CA ARG A 345 -25.98 -19.31 -4.45
C ARG A 345 -24.81 -20.19 -4.93
N GLU A 346 -24.33 -19.94 -6.14
CA GLU A 346 -23.21 -20.64 -6.75
C GLU A 346 -21.93 -19.80 -6.66
N SER A 347 -20.84 -20.45 -6.26
CA SER A 347 -19.55 -19.82 -6.01
C SER A 347 -18.72 -19.71 -7.28
N LEU A 348 -18.37 -18.50 -7.70
CA LEU A 348 -17.34 -18.26 -8.72
C LEU A 348 -15.96 -18.20 -8.01
N PRO A 349 -15.14 -19.27 -8.06
CA PRO A 349 -14.13 -19.53 -7.03
C PRO A 349 -13.08 -18.42 -6.86
N HIS A 350 -12.69 -17.77 -7.96
CA HIS A 350 -11.61 -16.81 -7.96
C HIS A 350 -12.06 -15.47 -7.33
N HIS A 351 -12.97 -14.75 -7.99
CA HIS A 351 -13.35 -13.37 -7.63
C HIS A 351 -14.21 -13.27 -6.36
N GLU A 352 -15.01 -14.29 -6.07
CA GLU A 352 -15.82 -14.31 -4.84
C GLU A 352 -14.94 -14.48 -3.60
N ARG A 353 -13.87 -15.30 -3.70
CA ARG A 353 -12.89 -15.48 -2.61
C ARG A 353 -12.24 -14.15 -2.24
N PHE A 354 -11.84 -13.34 -3.22
CA PHE A 354 -11.34 -11.99 -2.95
C PHE A 354 -12.36 -11.16 -2.17
N GLY A 355 -13.63 -11.14 -2.61
CA GLY A 355 -14.71 -10.42 -1.94
C GLY A 355 -14.93 -10.86 -0.50
N ARG A 356 -14.90 -12.17 -0.21
CA ARG A 356 -15.02 -12.71 1.15
C ARG A 356 -13.83 -12.35 2.03
N LEU A 357 -12.60 -12.43 1.50
CA LEU A 357 -11.38 -12.05 2.24
C LEU A 357 -11.32 -10.54 2.49
N LEU A 358 -11.94 -9.73 1.64
CA LEU A 358 -12.01 -8.30 1.82
C LEU A 358 -12.84 -7.95 3.06
N SER A 359 -14.01 -8.56 3.23
CA SER A 359 -14.94 -8.28 4.33
C SER A 359 -14.86 -9.24 5.53
N GLY A 360 -14.03 -10.28 5.45
CA GLY A 360 -13.93 -11.34 6.46
C GLY A 360 -13.18 -10.97 7.74
N SER A 361 -13.35 -11.79 8.77
CA SER A 361 -12.56 -11.74 10.00
C SER A 361 -11.07 -11.94 9.70
N GLY A 362 -10.20 -11.14 10.33
CA GLY A 362 -8.76 -11.18 10.05
C GLY A 362 -8.36 -10.50 8.73
N SER A 363 -9.26 -9.74 8.09
CA SER A 363 -8.95 -8.94 6.90
C SER A 363 -7.87 -7.85 7.11
N ASP A 364 -7.40 -7.67 8.34
CA ASP A 364 -6.32 -6.78 8.74
C ASP A 364 -5.01 -7.51 9.07
N THR A 365 -4.92 -8.83 8.91
CA THR A 365 -3.66 -9.58 9.11
C THR A 365 -2.80 -9.56 7.85
N ALA A 366 -1.48 -9.60 8.04
CA ALA A 366 -0.50 -9.56 6.95
C ALA A 366 -0.74 -10.67 5.91
N ASP A 367 -1.04 -11.90 6.34
CA ASP A 367 -1.25 -13.04 5.44
C ASP A 367 -2.50 -12.87 4.56
N ILE A 368 -3.61 -12.39 5.13
CA ILE A 368 -4.84 -12.16 4.36
C ILE A 368 -4.67 -10.96 3.43
N ILE A 369 -3.96 -9.92 3.86
CA ILE A 369 -3.59 -8.80 2.99
C ILE A 369 -2.73 -9.31 1.82
N ARG A 370 -1.73 -10.16 2.08
CA ARG A 370 -0.84 -10.75 1.06
C ARG A 370 -1.63 -11.54 0.03
N ILE A 371 -2.47 -12.47 0.46
CA ILE A 371 -3.29 -13.31 -0.43
C ILE A 371 -4.20 -12.45 -1.32
N ARG A 372 -4.88 -11.46 -0.73
CA ARG A 372 -5.73 -10.54 -1.52
C ARG A 372 -4.92 -9.74 -2.51
N HIS A 373 -3.76 -9.21 -2.09
CA HIS A 373 -2.96 -8.40 -2.99
C HIS A 373 -2.41 -9.24 -4.14
N ALA A 374 -1.89 -10.43 -3.90
CA ALA A 374 -1.42 -11.36 -4.93
C ALA A 374 -2.52 -11.65 -5.97
N PHE A 375 -3.74 -11.89 -5.51
CA PHE A 375 -4.91 -12.08 -6.39
C PHE A 375 -5.17 -10.86 -7.28
N LEU A 376 -5.12 -9.66 -6.71
CA LEU A 376 -5.26 -8.42 -7.47
C LEU A 376 -4.13 -8.26 -8.49
N LEU A 377 -2.88 -8.57 -8.13
CA LEU A 377 -1.74 -8.49 -9.05
C LEU A 377 -1.88 -9.45 -10.23
N ALA A 378 -2.30 -10.70 -9.98
CA ALA A 378 -2.48 -11.72 -11.02
C ALA A 378 -3.47 -11.28 -12.12
N GLU A 379 -4.50 -10.52 -11.78
CA GLU A 379 -5.50 -10.01 -12.74
C GLU A 379 -5.13 -8.64 -13.33
N VAL A 380 -4.47 -7.77 -12.55
CA VAL A 380 -4.18 -6.40 -12.96
C VAL A 380 -2.90 -6.32 -13.79
N TYR A 381 -1.81 -6.99 -13.38
CA TYR A 381 -0.50 -6.89 -14.05
C TYR A 381 -0.54 -7.22 -15.55
N PRO A 382 -1.21 -8.30 -16.00
CA PRO A 382 -1.30 -8.61 -17.43
C PRO A 382 -1.91 -7.48 -18.27
N LYS A 383 -2.78 -6.65 -17.67
CA LYS A 383 -3.44 -5.52 -18.34
C LYS A 383 -2.60 -4.25 -18.38
N LEU A 384 -1.52 -4.17 -17.60
CA LEU A 384 -0.68 -2.97 -17.50
C LEU A 384 0.38 -2.89 -18.61
N GLU A 385 0.64 -3.99 -19.32
CA GLU A 385 1.72 -4.10 -20.32
C GLU A 385 3.05 -3.57 -19.77
N LEU A 386 3.46 -4.10 -18.61
CA LEU A 386 4.66 -3.68 -17.92
C LEU A 386 5.89 -3.92 -18.80
N ARG A 387 6.69 -2.87 -19.01
CA ARG A 387 7.98 -2.92 -19.68
C ARG A 387 9.06 -2.51 -18.68
N GLN A 388 10.07 -3.35 -18.49
CA GLN A 388 11.23 -3.00 -17.69
C GLN A 388 11.99 -1.86 -18.36
N LEU A 389 12.42 -0.88 -17.57
CA LEU A 389 13.35 0.15 -18.05
C LEU A 389 14.70 -0.49 -18.31
N ASP A 390 15.39 0.00 -19.34
CA ASP A 390 16.77 -0.39 -19.57
C ASP A 390 17.62 -0.02 -18.34
N PRO A 391 18.35 -0.97 -17.72
CA PRO A 391 19.23 -0.67 -16.59
C PRO A 391 20.32 0.37 -16.96
N HIS A 392 20.69 0.47 -18.23
CA HIS A 392 21.65 1.44 -18.72
C HIS A 392 20.92 2.57 -19.45
N ARG A 393 20.92 3.77 -18.86
CA ARG A 393 20.31 4.96 -19.48
C ARG A 393 21.29 5.73 -20.38
N LEU A 394 22.59 5.64 -20.11
CA LEU A 394 23.60 6.39 -20.83
C LEU A 394 24.21 5.50 -21.91
N PHE A 395 24.31 6.02 -23.13
CA PHE A 395 25.12 5.42 -24.17
C PHE A 395 26.59 5.46 -23.74
N ASP A 396 27.29 4.35 -23.90
CA ASP A 396 28.71 4.29 -23.61
C ASP A 396 29.53 5.13 -24.62
N PRO A 397 30.82 5.43 -24.34
CA PRO A 397 31.64 6.25 -25.24
C PRO A 397 31.77 5.69 -26.66
N LEU A 398 31.81 4.36 -26.82
CA LEU A 398 31.92 3.70 -28.12
C LEU A 398 30.59 3.76 -28.88
N GLU A 399 29.47 3.50 -28.22
CA GLU A 399 28.14 3.66 -28.80
C GLU A 399 27.90 5.10 -29.25
N LYS A 400 28.33 6.07 -28.43
CA LYS A 400 28.29 7.49 -28.76
C LYS A 400 29.15 7.82 -29.99
N GLU A 401 30.35 7.24 -30.10
CA GLU A 401 31.23 7.37 -31.27
C GLU A 401 30.59 6.77 -32.53
N VAL A 402 29.99 5.59 -32.41
CA VAL A 402 29.28 4.92 -33.52
C VAL A 402 28.12 5.78 -34.01
N ILE A 403 27.29 6.31 -33.10
CA ILE A 403 26.17 7.20 -33.44
C ILE A 403 26.68 8.50 -34.05
N TRP A 404 27.74 9.10 -33.51
CA TRP A 404 28.32 10.32 -34.06
C TRP A 404 28.83 10.13 -35.49
N ASN A 405 29.54 9.02 -35.75
CA ASN A 405 30.03 8.66 -37.07
C ASN A 405 28.87 8.37 -38.05
N ARG A 406 27.86 7.61 -37.60
CA ARG A 406 26.65 7.29 -38.37
C ARG A 406 25.91 8.57 -38.81
N ASP A 407 25.79 9.51 -37.89
CA ASP A 407 25.08 10.79 -38.08
C ASP A 407 26.01 11.88 -38.66
N ARG A 408 27.25 11.51 -39.00
CA ARG A 408 28.28 12.37 -39.61
C ARG A 408 28.55 13.66 -38.83
N GLY A 409 28.45 13.59 -37.50
CA GLY A 409 28.58 14.75 -36.62
C GLY A 409 27.52 15.84 -36.87
N THR A 410 26.39 15.51 -37.49
CA THR A 410 25.31 16.48 -37.77
C THR A 410 24.12 16.28 -36.83
N CYS A 411 23.55 17.38 -36.36
CA CYS A 411 22.32 17.36 -35.59
C CYS A 411 21.15 16.87 -36.46
N GLN A 412 20.48 15.82 -36.00
CA GLN A 412 19.31 15.27 -36.70
C GLN A 412 18.03 16.09 -36.47
N CYS A 413 18.09 17.15 -35.66
CA CYS A 413 16.97 18.08 -35.49
C CYS A 413 16.80 18.97 -36.75
N PRO A 414 15.65 18.95 -37.44
CA PRO A 414 15.44 19.73 -38.67
C PRO A 414 15.50 21.24 -38.45
N SER A 415 15.06 21.70 -37.28
CA SER A 415 15.01 23.10 -36.85
C SER A 415 16.29 23.57 -36.17
N CYS A 416 17.39 22.82 -36.26
CA CYS A 416 18.66 23.21 -35.67
C CYS A 416 19.24 24.45 -36.37
N GLU A 417 19.52 25.50 -35.59
CA GLU A 417 20.07 26.79 -36.06
C GLU A 417 21.60 26.82 -36.15
N ARG A 418 22.30 25.75 -35.74
CA ARG A 418 23.77 25.68 -35.86
C ARG A 418 24.17 25.67 -37.34
N GLU A 419 25.26 26.37 -37.65
CA GLU A 419 25.83 26.40 -39.01
C GLU A 419 26.20 24.98 -39.48
N GLY A 420 25.64 24.56 -40.61
CA GLY A 420 25.79 23.19 -41.13
C GLY A 420 25.27 22.08 -40.21
N ARG A 421 24.60 22.43 -39.10
CA ARG A 421 24.18 21.52 -38.01
C ARG A 421 25.31 20.72 -37.38
N LEU A 422 26.56 21.18 -37.50
CA LEU A 422 27.72 20.42 -37.05
C LEU A 422 27.82 20.38 -35.52
N ILE A 423 28.23 19.23 -34.99
CA ILE A 423 28.41 18.97 -33.57
C ILE A 423 29.78 18.31 -33.38
N PRO A 424 30.74 18.99 -32.70
CA PRO A 424 31.99 18.36 -32.29
C PRO A 424 31.71 17.14 -31.40
N PHE A 425 32.51 16.08 -31.52
CA PHE A 425 32.32 14.86 -30.73
C PHE A 425 32.29 15.13 -29.20
N ALA A 426 33.10 16.08 -28.73
CA ALA A 426 33.13 16.50 -27.33
C ALA A 426 31.77 17.06 -26.84
N GLU A 427 31.00 17.69 -27.72
CA GLU A 427 29.68 18.27 -27.43
C GLU A 427 28.51 17.36 -27.83
N ALA A 428 28.80 16.20 -28.43
CA ALA A 428 27.79 15.30 -28.94
C ALA A 428 26.84 14.85 -27.82
N THR A 429 25.54 15.04 -28.02
CA THR A 429 24.51 14.48 -27.14
C THR A 429 23.66 13.50 -27.94
N VAL A 430 23.49 12.30 -27.39
CA VAL A 430 22.64 11.28 -28.00
C VAL A 430 21.28 11.32 -27.34
N HIS A 431 20.23 11.45 -28.16
CA HIS A 431 18.85 11.45 -27.73
C HIS A 431 18.22 10.08 -28.00
N HIS A 432 17.52 9.54 -27.00
CA HIS A 432 16.66 8.38 -27.18
C HIS A 432 15.41 8.76 -27.95
N VAL A 433 15.22 8.18 -29.14
CA VAL A 433 14.07 8.47 -30.03
C VAL A 433 12.76 8.07 -29.38
N GLU A 434 12.69 6.85 -28.85
CA GLU A 434 11.73 6.47 -27.81
C GLU A 434 12.39 6.77 -26.46
N GLU A 435 11.81 7.70 -25.68
CA GLU A 435 12.39 8.13 -24.42
C GLU A 435 12.63 6.93 -23.48
N HIS A 436 13.76 6.93 -22.78
CA HIS A 436 14.09 5.89 -21.80
C HIS A 436 12.95 5.67 -20.79
N CYS A 437 12.38 6.75 -20.22
CA CYS A 437 11.26 6.64 -19.28
C CYS A 437 9.96 6.05 -19.87
N ALA A 438 9.81 6.07 -21.20
CA ALA A 438 8.71 5.43 -21.91
C ALA A 438 8.99 3.97 -22.28
N GLY A 439 10.19 3.44 -21.95
CA GLY A 439 10.62 2.08 -22.23
C GLY A 439 11.59 1.95 -23.40
N GLY A 440 12.11 3.07 -23.91
CA GLY A 440 13.11 3.04 -24.98
C GLY A 440 14.45 2.47 -24.49
N GLN A 441 14.98 1.51 -25.24
CA GLN A 441 16.27 0.88 -24.95
C GLN A 441 17.43 1.80 -25.33
N THR A 442 18.55 1.71 -24.61
CA THR A 442 19.82 2.34 -24.96
C THR A 442 20.54 1.45 -25.95
N ILE A 443 20.07 1.49 -27.20
CA ILE A 443 20.65 0.78 -28.33
C ILE A 443 20.88 1.77 -29.48
N LEU A 444 21.84 1.47 -30.36
CA LEU A 444 22.16 2.33 -31.52
C LEU A 444 20.92 2.67 -32.35
N ALA A 445 20.01 1.71 -32.53
CA ALA A 445 18.76 1.87 -33.27
C ALA A 445 17.68 2.70 -32.55
N ASN A 446 17.95 3.20 -31.36
CA ASN A 446 17.10 4.13 -30.62
C ASN A 446 17.83 5.44 -30.26
N GLY A 447 19.09 5.61 -30.66
CA GLY A 447 19.87 6.82 -30.39
C GLY A 447 20.02 7.67 -31.65
N VAL A 448 19.83 8.99 -31.55
CA VAL A 448 20.15 9.97 -32.60
C VAL A 448 20.99 11.12 -32.07
N LEU A 449 21.90 11.62 -32.90
CA LEU A 449 22.75 12.74 -32.55
C LEU A 449 21.96 14.06 -32.62
N VAL A 450 21.91 14.76 -31.50
CA VAL A 450 21.35 16.12 -31.40
C VAL A 450 22.32 17.03 -30.68
N CYS A 451 22.24 18.33 -30.96
CA CYS A 451 23.07 19.30 -30.24
C CYS A 451 22.47 19.62 -28.86
N PRO A 452 23.27 20.09 -27.89
CA PRO A 452 22.78 20.39 -26.54
C PRO A 452 21.61 21.38 -26.51
N GLN A 453 21.62 22.38 -27.42
CA GLN A 453 20.56 23.38 -27.53
C GLN A 453 19.22 22.75 -27.93
N CYS A 454 19.20 21.91 -28.97
CA CYS A 454 18.00 21.19 -29.39
C CYS A 454 17.56 20.17 -28.34
N HIS A 455 18.50 19.43 -27.74
CA HIS A 455 18.18 18.41 -26.72
C HIS A 455 17.55 19.01 -25.46
N SER A 456 17.83 20.28 -25.15
CA SER A 456 17.22 20.96 -24.00
C SER A 456 15.71 21.18 -24.15
N ASN A 457 15.19 21.21 -25.38
CA ASN A 457 13.76 21.37 -25.66
C ASN A 457 13.06 20.01 -25.77
N ARG A 458 12.70 19.43 -24.63
CA ARG A 458 12.06 18.10 -24.56
C ARG A 458 10.77 18.01 -25.39
N TYR A 459 9.93 19.05 -25.39
CA TYR A 459 8.67 19.05 -26.14
C TYR A 459 8.92 18.87 -27.65
N GLU A 460 9.89 19.61 -28.19
CA GLU A 460 10.22 19.53 -29.61
C GLU A 460 10.86 18.18 -29.96
N MET A 461 11.68 17.61 -29.07
CA MET A 461 12.25 16.27 -29.27
C MET A 461 11.17 15.18 -29.33
N GLN A 462 10.17 15.24 -28.45
CA GLN A 462 9.01 14.33 -28.49
C GLN A 462 8.18 14.50 -29.76
N ARG A 463 7.93 15.75 -30.19
CA ARG A 463 7.23 16.04 -31.44
C ARG A 463 7.96 15.46 -32.66
N LEU A 464 9.29 15.42 -32.62
CA LEU A 464 10.16 14.91 -33.68
C LEU A 464 10.43 13.41 -33.61
N THR A 465 9.88 12.66 -32.64
CA THR A 465 10.07 11.20 -32.53
C THR A 465 9.78 10.48 -33.85
N GLY A 466 8.68 10.82 -34.55
CA GLY A 466 8.36 10.22 -35.86
C GLY A 466 9.38 10.55 -36.95
N HIS A 467 9.96 11.76 -36.91
CA HIS A 467 11.03 12.16 -37.82
C HIS A 467 12.31 11.35 -37.56
N PHE A 468 12.69 11.18 -36.29
CA PHE A 468 13.87 10.41 -35.93
C PHE A 468 13.73 8.93 -36.26
N LYS A 469 12.54 8.33 -36.05
CA LYS A 469 12.25 6.94 -36.49
C LYS A 469 12.45 6.80 -38.01
N ALA A 470 11.84 7.68 -38.79
CA ALA A 470 12.00 7.68 -40.25
C ALA A 470 13.45 7.94 -40.71
N TYR A 471 14.24 8.68 -39.94
CA TYR A 471 15.67 8.81 -40.18
C TYR A 471 16.41 7.49 -39.95
N LEU A 472 16.24 6.88 -38.78
CA LEU A 472 16.90 5.63 -38.42
C LEU A 472 16.50 4.49 -39.37
N ASP A 473 15.22 4.39 -39.73
CA ASP A 473 14.73 3.43 -40.72
C ASP A 473 15.48 3.58 -42.05
N ARG A 474 15.72 4.81 -42.53
CA ARG A 474 16.49 5.05 -43.75
C ARG A 474 17.97 4.68 -43.62
N VAL A 475 18.56 4.87 -42.44
CA VAL A 475 19.96 4.52 -42.19
C VAL A 475 20.13 3.01 -42.17
N TYR A 476 19.28 2.28 -41.45
CA TYR A 476 19.38 0.83 -41.33
C TYR A 476 18.84 0.08 -42.57
N SER A 477 17.83 0.62 -43.27
CA SER A 477 17.34 0.04 -44.53
C SER A 477 18.36 0.16 -45.69
N LYS A 478 19.26 1.14 -45.65
CA LYS A 478 20.35 1.26 -46.63
C LYS A 478 21.46 0.24 -46.40
N ASN A 479 21.60 -0.28 -45.18
CA ASN A 479 22.57 -1.32 -44.85
C ASN A 479 22.07 -2.75 -45.17
N SER A 480 20.76 -2.97 -45.29
CA SER A 480 20.18 -4.25 -45.72
C SER A 480 20.26 -4.51 -47.23
N GLY A 481 20.83 -3.60 -48.02
CA GLY A 481 20.99 -3.74 -49.48
C GLY A 481 22.25 -4.50 -49.94
N ALA A 482 23.04 -5.09 -49.03
CA ALA A 482 24.33 -5.72 -49.37
C ALA A 482 24.45 -7.20 -48.97
N LEU A 483 23.34 -7.91 -48.75
CA LEU A 483 23.31 -9.37 -48.68
C LEU A 483 22.13 -9.87 -49.51
N THR A 484 22.44 -10.26 -50.75
CA THR A 484 21.49 -10.88 -51.66
C THR A 484 20.99 -12.20 -51.10
N ALA A 485 19.67 -12.26 -50.90
CA ALA A 485 18.92 -13.49 -50.74
C ALA A 485 19.11 -14.38 -51.96
N GLN A 486 19.64 -15.57 -51.75
CA GLN A 486 19.53 -16.66 -52.71
C GLN A 486 19.02 -17.91 -51.97
N SER A 487 17.87 -18.36 -52.48
CA SER A 487 17.11 -19.59 -52.21
C SER A 487 16.57 -19.84 -50.79
N ILE A 488 15.33 -19.41 -50.54
CA ILE A 488 14.33 -20.28 -49.91
C ILE A 488 13.00 -20.08 -50.65
N ALA A 489 12.72 -20.98 -51.59
CA ALA A 489 11.37 -21.33 -51.99
C ALA A 489 11.38 -22.83 -52.33
N ASP A 490 10.32 -23.51 -51.88
CA ASP A 490 9.94 -24.91 -52.10
C ASP A 490 10.65 -25.99 -51.26
N ALA A 491 9.97 -26.42 -50.19
CA ALA A 491 9.60 -27.83 -50.03
C ALA A 491 8.58 -27.98 -48.88
N SER A 492 7.37 -28.34 -49.29
CA SER A 492 6.35 -29.04 -48.54
C SER A 492 6.90 -30.18 -47.66
N LEU A 493 6.31 -30.30 -46.46
CA LEU A 493 6.07 -31.51 -45.67
C LEU A 493 6.73 -32.80 -46.21
N SER A 494 7.78 -33.26 -45.53
CA SER A 494 8.07 -34.69 -45.45
C SER A 494 8.12 -35.14 -43.99
N ASP A 495 7.35 -36.19 -43.75
CA ASP A 495 7.35 -37.04 -42.57
C ASP A 495 8.58 -37.94 -42.69
N ASP A 496 9.65 -37.62 -41.96
CA ASP A 496 10.84 -38.48 -41.90
C ASP A 496 11.20 -38.75 -40.43
N THR A 497 10.72 -39.89 -39.97
CA THR A 497 11.28 -40.70 -38.89
C THR A 497 12.81 -40.71 -38.98
N ILE A 498 13.49 -40.05 -38.05
CA ILE A 498 14.95 -40.16 -37.92
C ILE A 498 15.27 -41.46 -37.20
N GLU A 499 15.85 -42.39 -37.95
CA GLU A 499 16.47 -43.62 -37.46
C GLU A 499 17.54 -43.33 -36.40
N ILE A 500 17.40 -43.98 -35.24
CA ILE A 500 18.40 -43.96 -34.17
C ILE A 500 19.45 -45.02 -34.49
N GLY A 501 20.54 -44.58 -35.12
CA GLY A 501 21.73 -45.39 -35.41
C GLY A 501 22.64 -45.60 -34.19
N ASP A 502 22.55 -46.82 -33.69
CA ASP A 502 23.57 -47.74 -33.18
C ASP A 502 24.49 -47.46 -31.97
N ASP A 503 24.34 -48.42 -31.05
CA ASP A 503 25.21 -49.05 -30.07
C ASP A 503 26.62 -48.48 -29.77
N ARG A 504 26.80 -48.01 -28.53
CA ARG A 504 28.09 -48.03 -27.82
C ARG A 504 27.87 -48.52 -26.38
N PRO A 505 28.63 -49.52 -25.91
CA PRO A 505 28.46 -50.05 -24.57
C PRO A 505 29.04 -49.07 -23.54
N GLY A 506 28.28 -48.82 -22.46
CA GLY A 506 28.80 -48.14 -21.26
C GLY A 506 28.28 -46.73 -20.94
N ARG A 507 27.14 -46.28 -21.49
CA ARG A 507 26.52 -45.02 -21.03
C ARG A 507 25.66 -45.25 -19.79
N SER A 508 26.10 -44.71 -18.66
CA SER A 508 25.32 -44.66 -17.40
C SER A 508 23.95 -44.01 -17.66
N ARG A 509 22.88 -44.74 -17.36
CA ARG A 509 21.50 -44.26 -17.49
C ARG A 509 21.14 -43.39 -16.27
N ILE A 510 20.16 -42.51 -16.42
CA ILE A 510 19.64 -41.69 -15.32
C ILE A 510 18.18 -42.05 -15.10
N LYS A 511 17.78 -42.16 -13.84
CA LYS A 511 16.39 -42.30 -13.41
C LYS A 511 15.98 -41.02 -12.68
N VAL A 512 14.81 -40.50 -13.01
CA VAL A 512 14.21 -39.35 -12.33
C VAL A 512 12.83 -39.73 -11.81
N THR A 513 12.57 -39.48 -10.53
CA THR A 513 11.26 -39.70 -9.90
C THR A 513 10.73 -38.37 -9.39
N ILE A 514 9.51 -38.00 -9.75
CA ILE A 514 8.81 -36.81 -9.23
C ILE A 514 7.69 -37.26 -8.30
N ASP A 515 7.66 -36.70 -7.10
CA ASP A 515 6.56 -36.83 -6.14
C ASP A 515 5.61 -35.64 -6.26
N TRP A 516 4.66 -35.73 -7.18
CA TRP A 516 3.70 -34.65 -7.47
C TRP A 516 2.87 -34.24 -6.25
N GLY A 517 2.54 -35.18 -5.35
CA GLY A 517 1.81 -34.87 -4.12
C GLY A 517 2.59 -33.93 -3.19
N THR A 518 3.92 -34.04 -3.14
CA THR A 518 4.76 -33.07 -2.39
C THR A 518 4.82 -31.69 -3.05
N LEU A 519 4.55 -31.62 -4.36
CA LEU A 519 4.44 -30.37 -5.12
C LEU A 519 3.01 -29.80 -5.12
N ASP A 520 2.11 -30.34 -4.27
CA ASP A 520 0.72 -29.91 -4.14
C ASP A 520 -0.09 -30.12 -5.45
N VAL A 521 0.30 -31.12 -6.23
CA VAL A 521 -0.38 -31.57 -7.44
C VAL A 521 -1.01 -32.93 -7.15
N ASP A 522 -2.33 -33.05 -7.30
CA ASP A 522 -3.09 -34.29 -7.05
C ASP A 522 -2.84 -35.33 -8.16
N ARG A 523 -1.66 -35.96 -8.11
CA ARG A 523 -1.17 -36.92 -9.10
C ARG A 523 -0.22 -37.95 -8.48
N GLU A 524 -0.27 -39.19 -8.98
CA GLU A 524 0.65 -40.25 -8.56
C GLU A 524 2.11 -39.97 -8.93
N LYS A 525 3.05 -40.53 -8.15
CA LYS A 525 4.50 -40.42 -8.43
C LYS A 525 4.83 -40.84 -9.86
N GLN A 526 5.59 -40.01 -10.57
CA GLN A 526 5.96 -40.26 -11.96
C GLN A 526 7.46 -40.53 -12.08
N THR A 527 7.84 -41.58 -12.80
CA THR A 527 9.23 -41.96 -13.02
C THR A 527 9.59 -41.89 -14.51
N PHE A 528 10.73 -41.27 -14.83
CA PHE A 528 11.33 -41.24 -16.16
C PHE A 528 12.66 -41.99 -16.17
N ALA A 529 12.84 -42.92 -17.11
CA ALA A 529 14.05 -43.76 -17.20
C ALA A 529 14.32 -44.20 -18.65
N GLU A 530 14.60 -43.25 -19.53
CA GLU A 530 14.82 -43.51 -20.96
C GLU A 530 16.17 -44.21 -21.22
N PRO A 531 16.34 -44.86 -22.40
CA PRO A 531 17.62 -45.45 -22.79
C PRO A 531 18.76 -44.44 -22.82
N GLN A 532 18.47 -43.18 -23.18
CA GLN A 532 19.44 -42.10 -23.16
C GLN A 532 19.17 -41.14 -21.99
N ALA A 533 20.22 -40.82 -21.22
CA ALA A 533 20.15 -39.85 -20.13
C ALA A 533 19.56 -38.49 -20.57
N SER A 534 19.97 -37.99 -21.74
CA SER A 534 19.48 -36.72 -22.30
C SER A 534 17.98 -36.76 -22.62
N ALA A 535 17.46 -37.89 -23.11
CA ALA A 535 16.04 -38.06 -23.38
C ALA A 535 15.21 -38.07 -22.08
N THR A 536 15.76 -38.64 -21.00
CA THR A 536 15.14 -38.59 -19.66
C THR A 536 14.98 -37.15 -19.17
N VAL A 537 16.02 -36.31 -19.35
CA VAL A 537 15.97 -34.89 -18.97
C VAL A 537 14.94 -34.12 -19.80
N VAL A 538 14.86 -34.38 -21.11
CA VAL A 538 13.87 -33.71 -21.98
C VAL A 538 12.43 -34.04 -21.56
N LYS A 539 12.13 -35.30 -21.23
CA LYS A 539 10.79 -35.68 -20.73
C LYS A 539 10.47 -35.05 -19.38
N LEU A 540 11.45 -34.99 -18.48
CA LEU A 540 11.33 -34.29 -17.19
C LEU A 540 10.99 -32.81 -17.38
N LEU A 541 11.74 -32.09 -18.21
CA LEU A 541 11.49 -30.67 -18.49
C LEU A 541 10.10 -30.44 -19.10
N ALA A 542 9.71 -31.27 -20.07
CA ALA A 542 8.39 -31.19 -20.68
C ALA A 542 7.27 -31.41 -19.65
N ALA A 543 7.44 -32.36 -18.72
CA ALA A 543 6.46 -32.62 -17.68
C ALA A 543 6.33 -31.45 -16.70
N LEU A 544 7.44 -30.86 -16.26
CA LEU A 544 7.43 -29.69 -15.37
C LEU A 544 6.81 -28.47 -16.05
N ILE A 545 7.13 -28.22 -17.33
CA ILE A 545 6.55 -27.11 -18.09
C ILE A 545 5.07 -27.33 -18.35
N ALA A 546 4.64 -28.55 -18.65
CA ALA A 546 3.24 -28.85 -18.86
C ALA A 546 2.40 -28.62 -17.60
N GLU A 547 2.94 -28.96 -16.42
CA GLU A 547 2.23 -28.80 -15.14
C GLU A 547 2.25 -27.35 -14.63
N PHE A 548 3.43 -26.73 -14.59
CA PHE A 548 3.63 -25.42 -13.95
C PHE A 548 3.65 -24.24 -14.94
N GLY A 549 3.49 -24.52 -16.24
CA GLY A 549 3.22 -23.54 -17.28
C GLY A 549 4.29 -22.46 -17.45
N ALA A 550 3.83 -21.21 -17.60
CA ALA A 550 4.66 -20.07 -17.93
C ALA A 550 5.73 -19.77 -16.85
N THR A 551 5.40 -19.95 -15.57
CA THR A 551 6.32 -19.68 -14.46
C THR A 551 7.53 -20.61 -14.50
N MET A 552 7.31 -21.89 -14.75
CA MET A 552 8.41 -22.86 -14.90
C MET A 552 9.20 -22.62 -16.19
N THR A 553 8.50 -22.28 -17.28
CA THR A 553 9.14 -21.95 -18.56
C THR A 553 10.09 -20.76 -18.41
N ALA A 554 9.69 -19.70 -17.72
CA ALA A 554 10.52 -18.52 -17.49
C ALA A 554 11.78 -18.87 -16.67
N GLN A 555 11.62 -19.61 -15.57
CA GLN A 555 12.75 -20.03 -14.75
C GLN A 555 13.75 -20.90 -15.52
N LEU A 556 13.28 -21.83 -16.35
CA LEU A 556 14.15 -22.71 -17.14
C LEU A 556 14.84 -21.97 -18.31
N ARG A 557 14.38 -20.78 -18.70
CA ARG A 557 15.06 -19.89 -19.66
C ARG A 557 16.11 -18.98 -19.01
N GLU A 558 16.08 -18.82 -17.70
CA GLU A 558 17.05 -18.00 -16.96
C GLU A 558 18.09 -18.84 -16.23
N ILE A 559 17.67 -19.96 -15.64
CA ILE A 559 18.53 -20.83 -14.84
C ILE A 559 19.09 -21.93 -15.75
N PRO A 560 20.42 -22.14 -15.77
CA PRO A 560 21.01 -23.23 -16.54
C PRO A 560 20.48 -24.60 -16.09
N VAL A 561 19.85 -25.34 -17.00
CA VAL A 561 19.37 -26.70 -16.72
C VAL A 561 20.56 -27.65 -16.54
N LEU A 562 21.53 -27.52 -17.44
CA LEU A 562 22.83 -28.16 -17.35
C LEU A 562 23.88 -27.07 -17.51
N ARG A 563 24.35 -26.86 -18.75
CA ARG A 563 25.33 -25.83 -19.06
C ARG A 563 24.69 -24.50 -19.44
N TYR A 564 23.54 -24.56 -20.12
CA TYR A 564 22.81 -23.41 -20.63
C TYR A 564 21.34 -23.48 -20.18
N PRO A 565 20.66 -22.34 -20.06
CA PRO A 565 19.20 -22.30 -19.96
C PRO A 565 18.54 -22.82 -21.25
N LEU A 566 17.24 -23.04 -21.21
CA LEU A 566 16.46 -23.35 -22.41
C LEU A 566 16.41 -22.14 -23.35
N SER A 567 16.56 -22.40 -24.64
CA SER A 567 16.66 -21.35 -25.66
C SER A 567 15.71 -21.62 -26.83
N ASP A 568 15.14 -20.57 -27.43
CA ASP A 568 14.42 -20.59 -28.70
C ASP A 568 15.35 -20.31 -29.92
N LYS A 569 16.65 -20.07 -29.68
CA LYS A 569 17.71 -19.83 -30.67
C LYS A 569 18.97 -20.65 -30.36
N PRO A 570 18.88 -21.99 -30.44
CA PRO A 570 19.95 -22.86 -29.94
C PRO A 570 21.30 -22.70 -30.66
N ASP A 571 21.30 -22.32 -31.94
CA ASP A 571 22.53 -22.10 -32.71
C ASP A 571 23.33 -20.87 -32.25
N GLU A 572 22.66 -19.86 -31.69
CA GLU A 572 23.28 -18.65 -31.15
C GLU A 572 23.68 -18.84 -29.69
N ASP A 573 22.83 -19.49 -28.89
CA ASP A 573 22.99 -19.54 -27.44
C ASP A 573 23.85 -20.72 -26.96
N PHE A 574 23.83 -21.85 -27.68
CA PHE A 574 24.56 -23.06 -27.28
C PHE A 574 25.93 -23.15 -27.94
N VAL A 575 26.72 -22.08 -27.88
CA VAL A 575 28.01 -22.02 -28.57
C VAL A 575 29.16 -22.44 -27.65
N ASN A 576 30.07 -23.26 -28.19
CA ASN A 576 31.32 -23.57 -27.52
C ASN A 576 32.26 -22.35 -27.56
N SER A 577 32.53 -21.76 -26.41
CA SER A 577 33.38 -20.57 -26.26
C SER A 577 34.83 -20.76 -26.76
N GLN A 578 35.31 -21.99 -26.92
CA GLN A 578 36.67 -22.27 -27.42
C GLN A 578 36.73 -22.49 -28.92
N THR A 579 35.66 -23.01 -29.54
CA THR A 579 35.66 -23.39 -30.97
C THR A 579 34.73 -22.54 -31.82
N GLY A 580 33.86 -21.73 -31.20
CA GLY A 580 32.85 -20.90 -31.87
C GLY A 580 31.75 -21.71 -32.57
N LYS A 581 31.73 -23.04 -32.42
CA LYS A 581 30.73 -23.92 -33.04
C LYS A 581 29.57 -24.20 -32.08
N PRO A 582 28.32 -24.28 -32.57
CA PRO A 582 27.18 -24.66 -31.75
C PRO A 582 27.28 -26.11 -31.28
N PHE A 583 26.82 -26.35 -30.06
CA PHE A 583 26.62 -27.67 -29.49
C PHE A 583 25.34 -28.29 -30.06
N SER A 584 25.29 -29.63 -30.13
CA SER A 584 24.04 -30.34 -30.45
C SER A 584 22.95 -29.99 -29.44
N TYR A 585 21.70 -29.92 -29.87
CA TYR A 585 20.55 -29.63 -29.01
C TYR A 585 19.38 -30.57 -29.28
N LEU A 586 18.45 -30.67 -28.32
CA LEU A 586 17.24 -31.48 -28.40
C LEU A 586 16.00 -30.59 -28.18
N PRO A 587 14.92 -30.74 -28.96
CA PRO A 587 13.68 -30.00 -28.73
C PRO A 587 13.01 -30.44 -27.43
N VAL A 588 12.39 -29.51 -26.70
CA VAL A 588 11.55 -29.81 -25.54
C VAL A 588 10.08 -29.92 -25.99
N PRO A 589 9.48 -31.12 -25.96
CA PRO A 589 8.12 -31.35 -26.44
C PRO A 589 7.09 -30.40 -25.81
N GLY A 590 6.15 -29.92 -26.63
CA GLY A 590 5.11 -28.98 -26.19
C GLY A 590 5.56 -27.52 -26.10
N THR A 591 6.81 -27.21 -26.49
CA THR A 591 7.37 -25.85 -26.44
C THR A 591 8.14 -25.50 -27.72
N LYS A 592 8.48 -24.22 -27.89
CA LYS A 592 9.43 -23.75 -28.92
C LYS A 592 10.89 -23.74 -28.43
N LEU A 593 11.17 -24.37 -27.29
CA LEU A 593 12.45 -24.31 -26.61
C LEU A 593 13.30 -25.56 -26.87
N TYR A 594 14.60 -25.36 -26.83
CA TYR A 594 15.62 -26.38 -27.05
C TYR A 594 16.51 -26.51 -25.82
N PHE A 595 17.02 -27.72 -25.61
CA PHE A 595 17.87 -28.12 -24.50
C PHE A 595 19.24 -28.59 -24.99
N CYS A 596 20.31 -28.15 -24.32
CA CYS A 596 21.69 -28.56 -24.63
C CYS A 596 22.14 -29.75 -23.72
N PRO A 597 22.29 -30.98 -24.25
CA PRO A 597 22.57 -32.19 -23.47
C PRO A 597 24.05 -32.41 -23.10
N GLN A 598 24.94 -31.45 -23.43
CA GLN A 598 26.40 -31.63 -23.39
C GLN A 598 26.97 -31.63 -21.96
N SER A 599 26.95 -32.81 -21.34
CA SER A 599 27.57 -33.13 -20.04
C SER A 599 27.60 -34.66 -19.84
N GLY A 600 28.52 -35.17 -19.00
CA GLY A 600 28.53 -36.60 -18.62
C GLY A 600 27.34 -36.96 -17.72
N SER A 601 26.97 -38.25 -17.63
CA SER A 601 25.78 -38.67 -16.86
C SER A 601 25.86 -38.31 -15.37
N ALA A 602 27.03 -38.45 -14.73
CA ALA A 602 27.22 -38.03 -13.33
C ALA A 602 27.07 -36.50 -13.15
N GLU A 603 27.59 -35.73 -14.11
CA GLU A 603 27.47 -34.26 -14.12
C GLU A 603 26.01 -33.82 -14.33
N LYS A 604 25.24 -34.55 -15.14
CA LYS A 604 23.80 -34.32 -15.31
C LYS A 604 23.04 -34.48 -14.00
N VAL A 605 23.31 -35.54 -13.24
CA VAL A 605 22.66 -35.76 -11.94
C VAL A 605 22.96 -34.62 -10.98
N ARG A 606 24.23 -34.24 -10.85
CA ARG A 606 24.65 -33.13 -9.97
C ARG A 606 23.94 -31.83 -10.32
N ARG A 607 23.97 -31.43 -11.59
CA ARG A 607 23.38 -30.16 -12.04
C ARG A 607 21.86 -30.12 -11.94
N LEU A 608 21.18 -31.24 -12.15
CA LEU A 608 19.73 -31.31 -11.96
C LEU A 608 19.35 -31.15 -10.49
N ASN A 609 20.09 -31.75 -9.56
CA ASN A 609 19.85 -31.54 -8.13
C ASN A 609 20.09 -30.07 -7.71
N GLU A 610 21.14 -29.43 -8.26
CA GLU A 610 21.38 -27.99 -8.07
C GLU A 610 20.27 -27.12 -8.65
N LEU A 611 19.73 -27.50 -9.82
CA LEU A 611 18.61 -26.81 -10.47
C LEU A 611 17.38 -26.85 -9.58
N PHE A 612 16.99 -28.02 -9.06
CA PHE A 612 15.78 -28.14 -8.23
C PHE A 612 15.86 -27.34 -6.93
N GLY A 613 17.04 -27.19 -6.33
CA GLY A 613 17.24 -26.31 -5.18
C GLY A 613 17.07 -24.81 -5.49
N ARG A 614 17.02 -24.43 -6.77
CA ARG A 614 16.87 -23.04 -7.24
C ARG A 614 15.52 -22.75 -7.89
N LEU A 615 14.76 -23.79 -8.22
CA LEU A 615 13.42 -23.64 -8.80
C LEU A 615 12.40 -23.33 -7.69
N VAL A 616 11.42 -22.51 -8.05
CA VAL A 616 10.24 -22.22 -7.23
C VAL A 616 8.97 -22.68 -7.94
N LEU A 617 8.00 -23.12 -7.16
CA LEU A 617 6.66 -23.45 -7.63
C LEU A 617 5.89 -22.16 -8.00
N PRO A 618 4.76 -22.27 -8.74
CA PRO A 618 3.97 -21.09 -9.13
C PRO A 618 3.43 -20.23 -7.97
N ASP A 619 3.49 -20.73 -6.73
CA ASP A 619 3.11 -20.05 -5.50
C ASP A 619 4.31 -19.55 -4.67
N ASP A 620 5.48 -19.43 -5.29
CA ASP A 620 6.76 -18.98 -4.72
C ASP A 620 7.33 -19.86 -3.59
N ARG A 621 6.74 -21.05 -3.35
CA ARG A 621 7.40 -22.06 -2.51
C ARG A 621 8.64 -22.59 -3.22
N VAL A 622 9.72 -22.75 -2.47
CA VAL A 622 10.89 -23.51 -2.95
C VAL A 622 10.45 -24.96 -3.19
N PHE A 623 11.01 -25.60 -4.23
CA PHE A 623 10.82 -27.03 -4.45
C PHE A 623 11.17 -27.80 -3.16
N PRO A 624 10.22 -28.53 -2.55
CA PRO A 624 10.47 -29.27 -1.30
C PRO A 624 11.62 -30.26 -1.47
N GLU A 625 12.45 -30.38 -0.44
CA GLU A 625 13.57 -31.32 -0.47
C GLU A 625 13.06 -32.76 -0.65
N GLY A 626 13.62 -33.48 -1.63
CA GLY A 626 13.19 -34.84 -1.99
C GLY A 626 11.96 -34.92 -2.91
N SER A 627 11.39 -33.79 -3.37
CA SER A 627 10.26 -33.82 -4.31
C SER A 627 10.63 -34.34 -5.69
N VAL A 628 11.90 -34.19 -6.09
CA VAL A 628 12.46 -34.76 -7.31
C VAL A 628 13.75 -35.51 -6.95
N GLU A 629 13.77 -36.81 -7.20
CA GLU A 629 14.94 -37.65 -6.99
C GLU A 629 15.60 -37.96 -8.34
N VAL A 630 16.90 -37.65 -8.46
CA VAL A 630 17.70 -37.95 -9.65
C VAL A 630 18.84 -38.90 -9.28
N SER A 631 18.91 -40.07 -9.91
CA SER A 631 19.93 -41.08 -9.62
C SER A 631 20.53 -41.69 -10.89
N LEU A 632 21.78 -42.15 -10.79
CA LEU A 632 22.39 -42.99 -11.81
C LEU A 632 21.83 -44.41 -11.69
N VAL A 633 21.48 -44.98 -12.82
CA VAL A 633 21.15 -46.40 -12.93
C VAL A 633 22.45 -47.11 -13.32
N GLU A 634 23.02 -47.83 -12.37
CA GLU A 634 24.09 -48.79 -12.65
C GLU A 634 23.47 -49.96 -13.42
N ASN A 635 24.16 -50.43 -14.47
CA ASN A 635 23.72 -51.56 -15.28
C ASN A 635 23.84 -52.87 -14.53
#